data_AF-A0A965LCT1-F1
#
_entry.id   AF-A0A965LCT1-F1
#
_cell.length_a   1.000
_cell.length_b   1.000
_cell.length_c   1.000
_cell.angle_alpha   90.00
_cell.angle_beta   90.00
_cell.angle_gamma   90.00
#
_symmetry.space_group_name_H-M   'P 1'
#
loop_
_entity.id
_entity.type
_entity.pdbx_description
1 polymer ?
#
loop_
_entity_poly.entity_id
_entity_poly.type
_entity_poly.pdbx_seq_one_letter_code
_entity_poly.pdbx_strand_id
1 'polypeptide(L)'
;MKNNSLRITFLFICAVLFSQEKVSPILGHGALRYSVDLNWAKADPKVAPVINSHALAEGKDGRIYLVTDHPMNDFIVFEKDGRYVRSISAGLGGGHGLEIFEKDGDGD
;
A
#
# COMPACT_ATOMS: atom_id res chain seq x y z
N MET A 1 53.92 9.21 -7.21
CA MET A 1 52.74 9.16 -6.31
C MET A 1 51.71 8.26 -7.00
N LYS A 2 51.37 7.10 -6.40
CA LYS A 2 50.41 6.13 -6.99
C LYS A 2 49.01 6.46 -6.49
N ASN A 3 48.10 6.76 -7.40
CA ASN A 3 46.75 7.23 -7.11
C ASN A 3 45.88 6.04 -6.65
N ASN A 4 45.62 5.94 -5.33
CA ASN A 4 44.82 4.88 -4.70
C ASN A 4 43.30 5.17 -4.67
N SER A 5 42.77 6.01 -5.57
CA SER A 5 41.38 6.49 -5.48
C SER A 5 40.32 5.56 -6.06
N LEU A 6 40.68 4.43 -6.68
CA LEU A 6 39.73 3.56 -7.40
C LEU A 6 39.13 2.43 -6.54
N ARG A 7 39.64 2.20 -5.32
CA ARG A 7 39.17 1.09 -4.46
C ARG A 7 37.98 1.43 -3.57
N ILE A 8 37.77 2.71 -3.24
CA ILE A 8 36.73 3.13 -2.28
C ILE A 8 35.35 3.23 -2.95
N THR A 9 35.29 3.69 -4.20
CA THR A 9 34.03 3.81 -4.96
C THR A 9 33.40 2.43 -5.26
N PHE A 10 34.24 1.40 -5.48
CA PHE A 10 33.75 0.05 -5.81
C PHE A 10 33.12 -0.67 -4.61
N LEU A 11 33.65 -0.46 -3.39
CA LEU A 11 33.08 -1.04 -2.17
C LEU A 11 31.69 -0.46 -1.83
N PHE A 12 31.47 0.83 -2.11
CA PHE A 12 30.20 1.50 -1.82
C PHE A 12 29.06 0.99 -2.70
N ILE A 13 29.32 0.71 -3.98
CA ILE A 13 28.31 0.20 -4.92
C ILE A 13 27.86 -1.20 -4.52
N CYS A 14 28.79 -2.07 -4.10
CA CYS A 14 28.43 -3.40 -3.60
C CYS A 14 27.53 -3.34 -2.35
N ALA A 15 27.83 -2.47 -1.37
CA ALA A 15 27.02 -2.38 -0.16
C ALA A 15 25.57 -1.93 -0.41
N VAL A 16 25.33 -1.06 -1.40
CA VAL A 16 23.99 -0.62 -1.80
C VAL A 16 23.23 -1.73 -2.55
N LEU A 17 23.92 -2.58 -3.31
CA LEU A 17 23.34 -3.73 -4.01
C LEU A 17 23.07 -4.93 -3.08
N PHE A 18 23.80 -5.05 -1.97
CA PHE A 18 23.61 -6.09 -0.94
C PHE A 18 22.78 -5.60 0.26
N SER A 19 21.80 -4.72 0.03
CA SER A 19 20.77 -4.49 1.04
C SER A 19 20.09 -5.83 1.33
N GLN A 20 20.20 -6.32 2.56
CA GLN A 20 19.56 -7.56 3.00
C GLN A 20 18.04 -7.37 2.88
N GLU A 21 17.42 -7.99 1.88
CA GLU A 21 15.97 -8.12 1.88
C GLU A 21 15.58 -8.90 3.14
N LYS A 22 14.84 -8.24 4.04
CA LYS A 22 14.22 -8.94 5.15
C LYS A 22 13.33 -10.03 4.55
N VAL A 23 13.64 -11.29 4.85
CA VAL A 23 12.80 -12.42 4.48
C VAL A 23 11.46 -12.25 5.19
N SER A 24 10.44 -11.79 4.46
CA SER A 24 9.07 -11.73 4.99
C SER A 24 8.58 -13.14 5.30
N PRO A 25 7.91 -13.34 6.45
CA PRO A 25 7.32 -14.65 6.76
C PRO A 25 6.32 -15.03 5.67
N ILE A 26 6.35 -16.29 5.24
CA ILE A 26 5.33 -16.84 4.35
C ILE A 26 4.06 -17.07 5.17
N LEU A 27 2.97 -16.44 4.75
CA LEU A 27 1.64 -16.65 5.32
C LEU A 27 0.88 -17.72 4.52
N GLY A 28 -0.12 -18.35 5.14
CA GLY A 28 -0.96 -19.36 4.49
C GLY A 28 -0.42 -20.80 4.55
N HIS A 29 -1.07 -21.72 3.84
CA HIS A 29 -0.75 -23.16 3.88
C HIS A 29 -1.06 -23.87 2.55
N GLY A 30 -0.42 -25.02 2.32
CA GLY A 30 -0.61 -25.81 1.10
C GLY A 30 -0.21 -25.01 -0.14
N ALA A 31 -1.13 -24.92 -1.11
CA ALA A 31 -0.96 -24.16 -2.35
C ALA A 31 -1.22 -22.65 -2.20
N LEU A 32 -1.89 -22.22 -1.12
CA LEU A 32 -2.19 -20.81 -0.86
C LEU A 32 -1.15 -20.24 0.09
N ARG A 33 -0.09 -19.67 -0.49
CA ARG A 33 1.02 -19.05 0.24
C ARG A 33 1.16 -17.60 -0.20
N TYR A 34 1.36 -16.71 0.77
CA TYR A 34 1.41 -15.27 0.54
C TYR A 34 2.69 -14.70 1.16
N SER A 35 3.25 -13.69 0.49
CA SER A 35 4.31 -12.86 1.04
C SER A 35 3.72 -11.53 1.51
N VAL A 36 4.35 -10.95 2.54
CA VAL A 36 3.97 -9.62 3.04
C VAL A 36 4.81 -8.57 2.31
N ASP A 37 4.14 -7.65 1.63
CA ASP A 37 4.73 -6.42 1.09
C ASP A 37 4.38 -5.24 2.01
N LEU A 38 5.33 -4.86 2.86
CA LEU A 38 5.17 -3.73 3.78
C LEU A 38 5.25 -2.37 3.07
N ASN A 39 5.63 -2.34 1.80
CA ASN A 39 5.76 -1.14 0.98
C ASN A 39 4.66 -1.03 -0.09
N TRP A 40 3.65 -1.91 -0.04
CA TRP A 40 2.58 -1.91 -1.03
C TRP A 40 1.87 -0.55 -1.12
N ALA A 41 1.48 0.02 0.02
CA ALA A 41 0.83 1.32 0.06
C ALA A 41 1.81 2.46 -0.23
N LYS A 42 1.74 3.01 -1.44
CA LYS A 42 2.54 4.15 -1.92
C LYS A 42 1.74 5.45 -1.78
N ALA A 43 1.37 5.78 -0.54
CA ALA A 43 0.69 7.03 -0.18
C ALA A 43 1.59 7.91 0.69
N ASP A 44 1.58 9.21 0.45
CA ASP A 44 2.19 10.17 1.36
C ASP A 44 1.29 10.34 2.60
N PRO A 45 1.76 10.03 3.83
CA PRO A 45 0.98 10.19 5.06
C PRO A 45 0.54 11.64 5.32
N LYS A 46 1.19 12.64 4.70
CA LYS A 46 0.75 14.04 4.76
C LYS A 46 -0.48 14.32 3.91
N VAL A 47 -0.71 13.50 2.88
CA VAL A 47 -1.84 13.63 1.93
C VAL A 47 -2.98 12.70 2.32
N ALA A 48 -2.67 11.46 2.73
CA ALA A 48 -3.65 10.45 3.13
C ALA A 48 -3.21 9.80 4.47
N PRO A 49 -3.33 10.53 5.59
CA PRO A 49 -2.98 10.01 6.92
C PRO A 49 -3.88 8.83 7.31
N VAL A 50 -3.30 7.80 7.91
CA VAL A 50 -4.05 6.63 8.39
C VAL A 50 -3.76 6.42 9.87
N ILE A 51 -4.82 6.25 10.68
CA ILE A 51 -4.71 5.82 12.08
C ILE A 51 -4.77 4.30 12.16
N ASN A 52 -5.80 3.73 11.54
CA ASN A 52 -6.04 2.31 11.40
C ASN A 52 -6.84 2.07 10.11
N SER A 53 -7.01 0.81 9.75
CA SER A 53 -7.87 0.40 8.65
C SER A 53 -8.58 -0.89 9.01
N HIS A 54 -9.83 -1.03 8.58
CA HIS A 54 -10.70 -2.11 9.07
C HIS A 54 -11.22 -3.04 7.98
N ALA A 55 -11.34 -2.54 6.75
CA ALA A 55 -11.81 -3.33 5.62
C ALA A 55 -11.24 -2.80 4.31
N LEU A 56 -11.11 -3.70 3.32
CA LEU A 56 -10.74 -3.37 1.96
C LEU A 56 -11.60 -4.16 0.98
N ALA A 57 -11.89 -3.55 -0.17
CA ALA A 57 -12.62 -4.20 -1.26
C ALA A 57 -12.05 -3.77 -2.61
N GLU A 58 -12.01 -4.68 -3.56
CA GLU A 58 -11.68 -4.38 -4.96
C GLU A 58 -12.96 -3.99 -5.68
N GLY A 59 -12.99 -2.78 -6.25
CA GLY A 59 -14.08 -2.36 -7.14
C GLY A 59 -13.92 -2.99 -8.54
N LYS A 60 -14.98 -2.93 -9.35
CA LYS A 60 -14.93 -3.40 -10.75
C LYS A 60 -13.94 -2.63 -11.64
N ASP A 61 -13.58 -1.42 -11.23
CA ASP A 61 -12.50 -0.64 -11.86
C ASP A 61 -11.10 -1.19 -11.54
N GLY A 62 -11.00 -2.27 -10.77
CA GLY A 62 -9.74 -2.91 -10.36
C GLY A 62 -9.00 -2.15 -9.26
N ARG A 63 -9.62 -1.11 -8.69
CA ARG A 63 -9.05 -0.31 -7.61
C ARG A 63 -9.37 -0.90 -6.25
N ILE A 64 -8.46 -0.70 -5.31
CA ILE A 64 -8.64 -1.11 -3.92
C ILE A 64 -9.17 0.07 -3.13
N TYR A 65 -10.33 -0.11 -2.52
CA TYR A 65 -10.96 0.83 -1.61
C TYR A 65 -10.66 0.36 -0.19
N LEU A 66 -10.06 1.23 0.62
CA LEU A 66 -9.69 0.96 2.01
C LEU A 66 -10.46 1.90 2.92
N VAL A 67 -11.18 1.37 3.91
CA VAL A 67 -11.86 2.19 4.93
C VAL A 67 -10.92 2.48 6.10
N THR A 68 -10.96 3.71 6.61
CA THR A 68 -10.10 4.18 7.72
C THR A 68 -10.91 4.97 8.76
N ASP A 69 -10.35 5.12 9.97
CA ASP A 69 -10.94 5.96 11.02
C ASP A 69 -10.50 7.43 10.96
N HIS A 70 -9.59 7.79 10.05
CA HIS A 70 -9.04 9.13 10.04
C HIS A 70 -10.05 10.13 9.44
N PRO A 71 -10.43 11.22 10.13
CA PRO A 71 -11.49 12.14 9.68
C PRO A 71 -11.24 12.83 8.33
N MET A 72 -9.99 12.90 7.88
CA MET A 72 -9.65 13.45 6.57
C MET A 72 -9.86 12.46 5.42
N ASN A 73 -10.07 11.17 5.69
CA ASN A 73 -10.10 10.14 4.67
C ASN A 73 -10.82 8.88 5.16
N ASP A 74 -12.15 8.99 5.26
CA ASP A 74 -13.04 7.85 5.50
C ASP A 74 -12.71 6.67 4.58
N PHE A 75 -12.39 6.97 3.31
CA PHE A 75 -11.81 5.99 2.39
C PHE A 75 -10.53 6.50 1.72
N ILE A 76 -9.62 5.57 1.44
CA ILE A 76 -8.49 5.78 0.53
C ILE A 76 -8.62 4.81 -0.64
N VAL A 77 -8.41 5.31 -1.84
CA VAL A 77 -8.46 4.54 -3.08
C VAL A 77 -7.05 4.37 -3.62
N PHE A 78 -6.68 3.13 -3.92
CA PHE A 78 -5.41 2.74 -4.51
C PHE A 78 -5.62 2.03 -5.84
N GLU A 79 -4.61 2.11 -6.71
CA GLU A 79 -4.44 1.09 -7.75
C GLU A 79 -4.09 -0.26 -7.10
N LYS A 80 -4.22 -1.35 -7.85
CA LYS A 80 -3.92 -2.71 -7.36
C LYS A 80 -2.46 -2.89 -6.92
N ASP A 81 -1.54 -2.13 -7.50
CA ASP A 81 -0.12 -2.10 -7.11
C ASP A 81 0.16 -1.15 -5.92
N GLY A 82 -0.88 -0.60 -5.31
CA GLY A 82 -0.82 0.23 -4.11
C GLY A 82 -0.44 1.68 -4.36
N ARG A 83 -0.39 2.14 -5.61
CA ARG A 83 -0.24 3.57 -5.91
C ARG A 83 -1.50 4.33 -5.46
N TYR A 84 -1.31 5.42 -4.71
CA TYR A 84 -2.39 6.31 -4.31
C TYR A 84 -3.15 6.87 -5.52
N VAL A 85 -4.48 6.89 -5.44
CA VAL A 85 -5.37 7.49 -6.43
C VAL A 85 -6.07 8.73 -5.85
N ARG A 86 -6.82 8.56 -4.76
CA ARG A 86 -7.55 9.65 -4.09
C ARG A 86 -7.98 9.27 -2.67
N SER A 87 -8.36 10.27 -1.89
CA SER A 87 -9.06 10.11 -0.61
C SER A 87 -10.52 10.56 -0.76
N ILE A 88 -11.42 9.95 0.00
CA ILE A 88 -12.83 10.32 0.07
C ILE A 88 -13.14 10.63 1.53
N SER A 89 -13.73 11.80 1.77
CA SER A 89 -14.13 12.26 3.11
C SER A 89 -15.60 12.67 3.02
N ALA A 90 -16.45 11.91 3.70
CA ALA A 90 -17.88 12.13 3.85
C ALA A 90 -18.27 12.44 5.31
N GLY A 91 -17.28 12.58 6.21
CA GLY A 91 -17.51 12.83 7.63
C GLY A 91 -17.93 11.58 8.40
N LEU A 92 -17.58 10.41 7.87
CA LEU A 92 -17.85 9.12 8.49
C LEU A 92 -16.79 8.88 9.57
N GLY A 93 -17.18 9.01 10.83
CA GLY A 93 -16.31 8.64 11.95
C GLY A 93 -16.26 7.12 12.12
N GLY A 94 -15.06 6.55 12.11
CA GLY A 94 -14.84 5.17 12.55
C GLY A 94 -15.40 4.09 11.62
N GLY A 95 -14.95 4.01 10.36
CA GLY A 95 -15.48 3.03 9.41
C GLY A 95 -14.97 1.60 9.70
N HIS A 96 -15.87 0.68 10.07
CA HIS A 96 -15.52 -0.69 10.48
C HIS A 96 -15.77 -1.77 9.42
N GLY A 97 -16.42 -1.41 8.32
CA GLY A 97 -16.81 -2.35 7.28
C GLY A 97 -16.94 -1.64 5.94
N LEU A 98 -16.73 -2.40 4.87
CA LEU A 98 -16.86 -1.93 3.50
C LEU A 98 -17.42 -3.07 2.65
N GLU A 99 -18.47 -2.76 1.92
CA GLU A 99 -19.03 -3.61 0.88
C GLU A 99 -19.32 -2.74 -0.35
N ILE A 100 -18.99 -3.25 -1.53
CA ILE A 100 -19.22 -2.57 -2.80
C ILE A 100 -20.32 -3.36 -3.52
N PHE A 101 -21.43 -2.69 -3.80
CA PHE A 101 -22.53 -3.26 -4.57
C PHE A 101 -22.61 -2.60 -5.94
N GLU A 102 -22.88 -3.41 -6.97
CA GLU A 102 -23.27 -2.90 -8.28
C GLU A 102 -24.79 -2.87 -8.35
N LYS A 103 -25.36 -1.72 -8.67
CA LYS A 103 -26.75 -1.63 -9.09
C LYS A 103 -26.75 -1.58 -10.62
N ASP A 104 -27.29 -2.60 -11.28
CA ASP A 104 -27.65 -2.52 -12.68
C ASP A 104 -28.62 -1.34 -12.82
N GLY A 105 -28.21 -0.35 -13.61
CA GLY A 105 -28.82 0.97 -13.57
C GLY A 105 -30.28 0.98 -14.00
N ASP A 106 -31.18 1.13 -13.03
CA ASP A 106 -32.43 1.85 -13.17
C ASP A 106 -32.44 2.90 -12.05
N GLY A 107 -32.02 4.11 -12.41
CA GLY A 107 -32.13 5.29 -11.55
C GLY A 107 -33.59 5.76 -11.52
N ASP A 108 -34.09 6.03 -10.32
CA ASP A 108 -35.17 7.00 -10.12
C ASP A 108 -34.64 8.41 -10.40
#